data_AF-A0A3S9PWI2-F1
#
_entry.id   AF-A0A3S9PWI2-F1
#
_cell.length_a   1.000
_cell.length_b   1.000
_cell.length_c   1.000
_cell.angle_alpha   90.00
_cell.angle_beta   90.00
_cell.angle_gamma   90.00
#
_symmetry.space_group_name_H-M   'P 1'
#
loop_
_entity.id
_entity.type
_entity.pdbx_description
1 polymer ?
#
loop_
_entity_poly.entity_id
_entity_poly.type
_entity_poly.pdbx_seq_one_letter_code
_entity_poly.pdbx_strand_id
1 'polypeptide(L)'
;MTASRDLPGRLASLVGTITAAPGPVHVVCSSPVQLDLIARVCRESGAPLSIYGVAAYRNSAARDEVSRGATKGFLYAEPSGPSSAPLGPTSHQPSNTGTDPLNGRETATPDRSGAAVIRVRDIRDQSSDRVLVARIRTIVEEETARGVDLPALGVWPSGSRLSAQSRLLPGKALAHLEALGLGEDVAKVLNGPDGDFPPELRPACQDLLGSWGQLSGRTRIGAVVSAPSTDHPRLVNHLASGIGVMLRATYAGELAGLRDARGPESAAERVRRIAGQLRLDPSLVDVRLIAGQHVLLVGDRWVEGWTITVAGQLLLSAGALSVRPFTLSTGIRSARR
;
A
#
# COMPACT_ATOMS: atom_id res chain seq x y z
N MET A 1 8.02 -8.55 -18.49
CA MET A 1 7.18 -7.34 -18.41
C MET A 1 6.83 -7.11 -16.96
N THR A 2 6.81 -5.83 -16.53
CA THR A 2 6.44 -5.43 -15.16
C THR A 2 4.95 -5.13 -15.10
N ALA A 3 4.32 -5.34 -13.94
CA ALA A 3 2.91 -5.07 -13.77
C ALA A 3 2.56 -3.60 -14.02
N SER A 4 3.46 -2.68 -13.64
CA SER A 4 3.33 -1.24 -13.92
C SER A 4 3.26 -0.93 -15.41
N ARG A 5 4.02 -1.65 -16.25
CA ARG A 5 4.06 -1.41 -17.69
C ARG A 5 2.76 -1.81 -18.38
N ASP A 6 2.13 -2.87 -17.90
CA ASP A 6 0.93 -3.48 -18.48
C ASP A 6 -0.36 -2.88 -17.91
N LEU A 7 -0.27 -2.19 -16.77
CA LEU A 7 -1.43 -1.65 -16.06
C LEU A 7 -2.30 -0.71 -16.93
N PRO A 8 -1.74 0.25 -17.71
CA PRO A 8 -2.58 1.12 -18.54
C PRO A 8 -3.43 0.36 -19.56
N GLY A 9 -2.87 -0.71 -20.15
CA GLY A 9 -3.59 -1.58 -21.09
C GLY A 9 -4.69 -2.39 -20.40
N ARG A 10 -4.39 -3.00 -19.25
CA ARG A 10 -5.39 -3.69 -18.41
C ARG A 10 -6.55 -2.76 -18.04
N LEU A 11 -6.26 -1.55 -17.60
CA LEU A 11 -7.30 -0.58 -17.22
C LEU A 11 -8.08 -0.06 -18.44
N ALA A 12 -7.46 0.07 -19.61
CA ALA A 12 -8.18 0.37 -20.85
C ALA A 12 -9.15 -0.76 -21.23
N SER A 13 -8.74 -2.03 -21.10
CA SER A 13 -9.62 -3.19 -21.30
C SER A 13 -10.78 -3.22 -20.31
N LEU A 14 -10.54 -2.83 -19.05
CA LEU A 14 -11.59 -2.68 -18.04
C LEU A 14 -12.62 -1.62 -18.49
N VAL A 15 -12.17 -0.42 -18.88
CA VAL A 15 -13.04 0.66 -19.36
C VAL A 15 -13.84 0.22 -20.59
N GLY A 16 -13.20 -0.46 -21.55
CA GLY A 16 -13.87 -1.02 -22.72
C GLY A 16 -14.97 -2.03 -22.35
N THR A 17 -14.67 -2.93 -21.42
CA THR A 17 -15.65 -3.93 -20.92
C THR A 17 -16.85 -3.26 -20.25
N ILE A 18 -16.61 -2.25 -19.40
CA ILE A 18 -17.67 -1.50 -18.72
C ILE A 18 -18.54 -0.76 -19.75
N THR A 19 -17.91 -0.14 -20.75
CA THR A 19 -18.60 0.69 -21.74
C THR A 19 -19.48 -0.13 -22.68
N ALA A 20 -18.99 -1.32 -23.08
CA ALA A 20 -19.70 -2.23 -23.98
C ALA A 20 -20.79 -3.06 -23.27
N ALA A 21 -20.83 -3.06 -21.94
CA ALA A 21 -21.83 -3.82 -21.19
C ALA A 21 -23.26 -3.32 -21.52
N PRO A 22 -24.20 -4.23 -21.85
CA PRO A 22 -25.57 -3.85 -22.23
C PRO A 22 -26.43 -3.39 -21.04
N GLY A 23 -25.96 -3.58 -19.81
CA GLY A 23 -26.64 -3.21 -18.59
C GLY A 23 -25.65 -2.85 -17.48
N PRO A 24 -26.13 -2.65 -16.24
CA PRO A 24 -25.28 -2.31 -15.11
C PRO A 24 -24.16 -3.34 -14.86
N VAL A 25 -23.02 -2.85 -14.35
CA VAL A 25 -21.88 -3.71 -14.00
C VAL A 25 -21.48 -3.58 -12.53
N HIS A 26 -20.96 -4.66 -11.97
CA HIS A 26 -20.33 -4.72 -10.64
C HIS A 26 -18.84 -4.94 -10.81
N VAL A 27 -18.05 -3.89 -10.61
CA VAL A 27 -16.58 -3.94 -10.64
C VAL A 27 -16.05 -4.23 -9.25
N VAL A 28 -15.32 -5.33 -9.14
CA VAL A 28 -14.86 -5.89 -7.87
C VAL A 28 -13.34 -5.81 -7.77
N CYS A 29 -12.87 -5.09 -6.76
CA CYS A 29 -11.47 -4.96 -6.38
C CYS A 29 -11.08 -5.97 -5.31
N SER A 30 -9.80 -6.32 -5.25
CA SER A 30 -9.28 -7.21 -4.20
C SER A 30 -8.88 -6.47 -2.92
N SER A 31 -8.80 -5.13 -2.97
CA SER A 31 -8.49 -4.28 -1.82
C SER A 31 -9.11 -2.89 -2.00
N PRO A 32 -9.54 -2.21 -0.91
CA PRO A 32 -10.00 -0.83 -0.95
C PRO A 32 -9.00 0.16 -1.55
N VAL A 33 -7.69 -0.13 -1.44
CA VAL A 33 -6.61 0.74 -1.96
C VAL A 33 -6.68 0.90 -3.48
N GLN A 34 -7.33 -0.02 -4.19
CA GLN A 34 -7.45 0.02 -5.65
C GLN A 34 -8.58 0.94 -6.12
N LEU A 35 -9.52 1.31 -5.24
CA LEU A 35 -10.77 1.97 -5.61
C LEU A 35 -10.53 3.34 -6.25
N ASP A 36 -9.66 4.16 -5.66
CA ASP A 36 -9.48 5.55 -6.09
C ASP A 36 -8.90 5.64 -7.50
N LEU A 37 -7.86 4.85 -7.80
CA LEU A 37 -7.26 4.80 -9.14
C LEU A 37 -8.26 4.32 -10.18
N ILE A 38 -9.00 3.24 -9.91
CA ILE A 38 -9.97 2.68 -10.86
C ILE A 38 -11.12 3.67 -11.08
N ALA A 39 -11.65 4.27 -10.01
CA ALA A 39 -12.70 5.26 -10.09
C ALA A 39 -12.26 6.48 -10.90
N ARG A 40 -11.03 6.97 -10.68
CA ARG A 40 -10.45 8.08 -11.44
C ARG A 40 -10.35 7.74 -12.92
N VAL A 41 -9.74 6.60 -13.25
CA VAL A 41 -9.59 6.13 -14.64
C VAL A 41 -10.94 5.98 -15.33
N CYS A 42 -11.91 5.34 -14.67
CA CYS A 42 -13.26 5.15 -15.20
C CYS A 42 -13.96 6.50 -15.46
N ARG A 43 -13.86 7.44 -14.52
CA ARG A 43 -14.46 8.78 -14.64
C ARG A 43 -13.85 9.59 -15.79
N GLU A 44 -12.52 9.65 -15.87
CA GLU A 44 -11.79 10.45 -16.87
C GLU A 44 -11.79 9.81 -18.27
N SER A 45 -12.22 8.54 -18.37
CA SER A 45 -12.30 7.78 -19.62
C SER A 45 -13.73 7.53 -20.10
N GLY A 46 -14.75 8.16 -19.47
CA GLY A 46 -16.14 8.10 -19.95
C GLY A 46 -16.95 6.88 -19.49
N ALA A 47 -16.51 6.17 -18.46
CA ALA A 47 -17.20 5.02 -17.87
C ALA A 47 -17.41 5.19 -16.35
N PRO A 48 -18.07 6.27 -15.88
CA PRO A 48 -18.14 6.57 -14.44
C PRO A 48 -18.85 5.45 -13.66
N LEU A 49 -18.26 5.08 -12.52
CA LEU A 49 -18.82 4.12 -11.57
C LEU A 49 -19.12 4.82 -10.25
N SER A 50 -20.19 4.41 -9.58
CA SER A 50 -20.46 4.81 -8.22
C SER A 50 -19.62 3.96 -7.25
N ILE A 51 -18.92 4.59 -6.31
CA ILE A 51 -18.03 3.90 -5.36
C ILE A 51 -18.82 3.51 -4.10
N TYR A 52 -18.77 2.24 -3.71
CA TYR A 52 -19.44 1.74 -2.50
C TYR A 52 -18.46 1.05 -1.55
N GLY A 53 -18.48 1.50 -0.29
CA GLY A 53 -17.92 0.72 0.81
C GLY A 53 -18.78 -0.53 1.07
N VAL A 54 -18.16 -1.62 1.52
CA VAL A 54 -18.81 -2.94 1.71
C VAL A 54 -20.11 -2.89 2.53
N ALA A 55 -20.25 -1.92 3.43
CA ALA A 55 -21.45 -1.74 4.27
C ALA A 55 -22.68 -1.13 3.53
N ALA A 56 -22.53 -0.66 2.29
CA ALA A 56 -23.55 0.11 1.59
C ALA A 56 -24.33 -0.65 0.50
N TYR A 57 -24.10 -1.96 0.34
CA TYR A 57 -24.85 -2.80 -0.63
C TYR A 57 -26.37 -2.82 -0.38
N ARG A 58 -26.82 -2.44 0.82
CA ARG A 58 -28.23 -2.37 1.20
C ARG A 58 -28.88 -0.99 0.99
N ASN A 59 -28.16 -0.01 0.44
CA ASN A 59 -28.68 1.36 0.32
C ASN A 59 -29.29 1.63 -1.07
N SER A 60 -30.55 2.09 -1.12
CA SER A 60 -31.35 2.28 -2.35
C SER A 60 -30.80 3.36 -3.28
N ALA A 61 -30.11 4.38 -2.73
CA ALA A 61 -29.56 5.51 -3.49
C ALA A 61 -28.64 5.11 -4.65
N ALA A 62 -27.93 3.99 -4.48
CA ALA A 62 -27.03 3.42 -5.48
C ALA A 62 -27.74 2.93 -6.73
N ARG A 63 -28.81 2.18 -6.50
CA ARG A 63 -29.65 1.65 -7.58
C ARG A 63 -30.35 2.79 -8.29
N ASP A 64 -30.70 3.86 -7.57
CA ASP A 64 -31.32 5.04 -8.14
C ASP A 64 -30.36 5.83 -9.03
N GLU A 65 -29.06 5.92 -8.72
CA GLU A 65 -28.05 6.52 -9.61
C GLU A 65 -27.90 5.77 -10.93
N VAL A 66 -27.80 4.44 -10.86
CA VAL A 66 -27.69 3.58 -12.05
C VAL A 66 -28.98 3.64 -12.87
N SER A 67 -30.15 3.58 -12.23
CA SER A 67 -31.46 3.64 -12.91
C SER A 67 -31.70 4.99 -13.58
N ARG A 68 -31.15 6.08 -13.02
CA ARG A 68 -31.16 7.43 -13.63
C ARG A 68 -30.08 7.61 -14.71
N GLY A 69 -29.26 6.59 -14.98
CA GLY A 69 -28.18 6.65 -15.97
C GLY A 69 -26.98 7.50 -15.57
N ALA A 70 -26.84 7.87 -14.29
CA ALA A 70 -25.75 8.72 -13.81
C ALA A 70 -24.39 7.99 -13.77
N THR A 71 -24.40 6.66 -13.62
CA THR A 71 -23.20 5.81 -13.64
C THR A 71 -23.46 4.50 -14.40
N LYS A 72 -22.39 3.83 -14.83
CA LYS A 72 -22.44 2.52 -15.51
C LYS A 72 -22.66 1.34 -14.54
N GLY A 73 -22.51 1.58 -13.25
CA GLY A 73 -22.59 0.53 -12.24
C GLY A 73 -21.80 0.87 -10.99
N PHE A 74 -21.37 -0.18 -10.30
CA PHE A 74 -20.80 -0.10 -8.96
C PHE A 74 -19.35 -0.54 -8.93
N LEU A 75 -18.54 0.17 -8.15
CA LEU A 75 -17.16 -0.21 -7.82
C LEU A 75 -17.06 -0.47 -6.32
N TYR A 76 -16.59 -1.65 -5.91
CA TYR A 76 -16.38 -2.01 -4.51
C TYR A 76 -15.23 -2.99 -4.34
N ALA A 77 -14.73 -3.14 -3.10
CA ALA A 77 -13.70 -4.12 -2.75
C ALA A 77 -14.30 -5.32 -1.99
N GLU A 78 -13.79 -6.52 -2.22
CA GLU A 78 -14.15 -7.68 -1.37
C GLU A 78 -13.68 -7.45 0.07
N PRO A 79 -14.48 -7.84 1.09
CA PRO A 79 -14.02 -7.79 2.48
C PRO A 79 -12.82 -8.73 2.69
N SER A 80 -11.74 -8.20 3.24
CA SER A 80 -10.52 -8.95 3.54
C SER A 80 -10.71 -9.88 4.75
N GLY A 81 -10.98 -11.18 4.54
CA GLY A 81 -10.92 -12.21 5.59
C GLY A 81 -11.88 -13.40 5.42
N PRO A 82 -11.60 -14.57 6.03
CA PRO A 82 -12.52 -15.70 6.02
C PRO A 82 -13.74 -15.36 6.89
N SER A 83 -14.93 -15.47 6.31
CA SER A 83 -16.21 -15.28 7.01
C SER A 83 -16.26 -16.12 8.29
N SER A 84 -16.05 -15.48 9.43
CA SER A 84 -16.15 -16.07 10.76
C SER A 84 -17.10 -15.21 11.59
N ALA A 85 -18.38 -15.55 11.52
CA ALA A 85 -19.38 -15.10 12.49
C ALA A 85 -19.94 -16.33 13.20
N PRO A 86 -20.07 -16.31 14.54
CA PRO A 86 -20.42 -17.47 15.35
C PRO A 86 -21.93 -17.77 15.27
N LEU A 87 -22.27 -19.04 15.06
CA LEU A 87 -23.63 -19.55 15.20
C LEU A 87 -23.94 -19.77 16.69
N GLY A 88 -24.83 -18.95 17.26
CA GLY A 88 -25.42 -19.11 18.59
C GLY A 88 -26.87 -19.62 18.52
N PRO A 89 -27.41 -20.22 19.60
CA PRO A 89 -28.25 -21.40 19.50
C PRO A 89 -29.75 -21.13 19.30
N THR A 90 -30.39 -22.12 18.68
CA THR A 90 -31.82 -22.28 18.41
C THR A 90 -32.64 -22.56 19.66
N SER A 91 -33.82 -21.93 19.77
CA SER A 91 -34.91 -22.38 20.65
C SER A 91 -36.16 -22.73 19.83
N HIS A 92 -36.61 -23.96 20.06
CA HIS A 92 -37.65 -24.78 19.45
C HIS A 92 -38.95 -24.14 18.92
N GLN A 93 -39.35 -24.58 17.72
CA GLN A 93 -40.71 -25.03 17.40
C GLN A 93 -40.66 -26.50 16.95
N PRO A 94 -41.60 -27.38 17.32
CA PRO A 94 -41.96 -28.56 16.53
C PRO A 94 -43.29 -28.25 15.80
N SER A 95 -43.62 -28.70 14.60
CA SER A 95 -43.42 -29.94 13.83
C SER A 95 -44.11 -29.62 12.46
N ASN A 96 -43.94 -30.26 11.30
CA ASN A 96 -43.79 -31.66 10.97
C ASN A 96 -43.53 -31.79 9.44
N THR A 97 -43.11 -32.98 9.00
CA THR A 97 -42.99 -33.52 7.62
C THR A 97 -41.66 -33.35 6.85
N GLY A 98 -40.88 -34.44 6.84
CA GLY A 98 -40.48 -35.11 5.59
C GLY A 98 -39.11 -34.77 4.99
N THR A 99 -38.05 -35.34 5.55
CA THR A 99 -36.65 -35.38 5.09
C THR A 99 -36.40 -36.34 3.91
N ASP A 100 -35.51 -35.98 2.99
CA ASP A 100 -34.20 -36.65 2.84
C ASP A 100 -33.13 -35.65 2.32
N PRO A 101 -31.87 -35.70 2.82
CA PRO A 101 -30.89 -34.63 2.73
C PRO A 101 -29.85 -34.91 1.66
N LEU A 102 -29.26 -33.85 1.07
CA LEU A 102 -27.85 -33.78 0.64
C LEU A 102 -27.57 -32.41 0.02
N ASN A 103 -26.49 -31.77 0.50
CA ASN A 103 -25.87 -30.54 -0.02
C ASN A 103 -26.61 -29.19 0.16
N GLY A 104 -26.76 -28.77 1.42
CA GLY A 104 -26.94 -27.36 1.78
C GLY A 104 -25.61 -26.63 1.96
N ARG A 105 -24.86 -26.41 0.87
CA ARG A 105 -23.85 -25.33 0.84
C ARG A 105 -24.60 -24.06 0.47
N GLU A 106 -24.94 -23.23 1.46
CA GLU A 106 -25.32 -21.84 1.17
C GLU A 106 -24.07 -21.06 0.72
N THR A 107 -23.77 -21.17 -0.57
CA THR A 107 -23.02 -20.15 -1.29
C THR A 107 -23.85 -18.87 -1.27
N ALA A 108 -23.22 -17.74 -0.94
CA ALA A 108 -23.80 -16.41 -1.05
C ALA A 108 -24.65 -16.31 -2.34
N THR A 109 -25.94 -16.04 -2.15
CA THR A 109 -26.95 -16.06 -3.20
C THR A 109 -26.56 -15.10 -4.35
N PRO A 110 -26.69 -15.51 -5.62
CA PRO A 110 -26.36 -14.65 -6.75
C PRO A 110 -27.29 -13.43 -6.77
N ASP A 111 -26.67 -12.32 -7.13
CA ASP A 111 -27.28 -11.01 -7.33
C ASP A 111 -28.55 -11.10 -8.19
N ARG A 112 -29.70 -10.72 -7.62
CA ARG A 112 -31.00 -10.67 -8.31
C ARG A 112 -31.11 -9.46 -9.27
N SER A 113 -30.05 -8.66 -9.46
CA SER A 113 -30.05 -7.48 -10.33
C SER A 113 -29.83 -7.77 -11.82
N GLY A 114 -29.32 -8.96 -12.18
CA GLY A 114 -28.94 -9.29 -13.56
C GLY A 114 -27.70 -8.55 -14.08
N ALA A 115 -26.99 -7.81 -13.22
CA ALA A 115 -25.82 -7.04 -13.57
C ALA A 115 -24.55 -7.91 -13.74
N ALA A 116 -23.70 -7.55 -14.70
CA ALA A 116 -22.47 -8.31 -14.99
C ALA A 116 -21.38 -8.03 -13.94
N VAL A 117 -20.76 -9.08 -13.41
CA VAL A 117 -19.67 -8.96 -12.42
C VAL A 117 -18.30 -8.99 -13.11
N ILE A 118 -17.51 -7.94 -12.93
CA ILE A 118 -16.16 -7.77 -13.48
C ILE A 118 -15.16 -7.74 -12.34
N ARG A 119 -14.22 -8.68 -12.31
CA ARG A 119 -13.14 -8.71 -11.31
C ARG A 119 -11.88 -8.08 -11.87
N VAL A 120 -11.40 -7.02 -11.24
CA VAL A 120 -10.26 -6.22 -11.73
C VAL A 120 -9.00 -7.07 -11.86
N ARG A 121 -8.76 -7.98 -10.90
CA ARG A 121 -7.61 -8.89 -10.91
C ARG A 121 -7.57 -9.82 -12.13
N ASP A 122 -8.73 -10.10 -12.74
CA ASP A 122 -8.86 -11.05 -13.84
C ASP A 122 -8.74 -10.34 -15.20
N ILE A 123 -8.67 -8.99 -15.22
CA ILE A 123 -8.52 -8.21 -16.43
C ILE A 123 -7.08 -8.29 -16.96
N ARG A 124 -6.98 -8.73 -18.21
CA ARG A 124 -5.75 -8.78 -18.99
C ARG A 124 -5.73 -7.64 -20.00
N ASP A 125 -4.54 -7.22 -20.40
CA ASP A 125 -4.39 -6.25 -21.48
C ASP A 125 -4.80 -6.88 -22.82
N GLN A 126 -5.90 -6.38 -23.37
CA GLN A 126 -6.45 -6.73 -24.68
C GLN A 126 -6.86 -5.47 -25.46
N SER A 127 -6.48 -4.28 -24.98
CA SER A 127 -6.94 -3.03 -25.56
C SER A 127 -6.17 -2.70 -26.83
N SER A 128 -6.88 -2.46 -27.92
CA SER A 128 -6.31 -1.90 -29.17
C SER A 128 -6.39 -0.37 -29.22
N ASP A 129 -7.10 0.27 -28.28
CA ASP A 129 -7.27 1.73 -28.22
C ASP A 129 -6.03 2.40 -27.64
N ARG A 130 -5.11 2.78 -28.53
CA ARG A 130 -3.86 3.44 -28.16
C ARG A 130 -4.05 4.81 -27.51
N VAL A 131 -5.12 5.53 -27.85
CA VAL A 131 -5.38 6.88 -27.31
C VAL A 131 -5.85 6.76 -25.86
N LEU A 132 -6.77 5.84 -25.59
CA LEU A 132 -7.22 5.54 -24.24
C LEU A 132 -6.06 5.04 -23.36
N VAL A 133 -5.24 4.11 -23.87
CA VAL A 133 -4.08 3.58 -23.14
C VAL A 133 -3.09 4.70 -22.79
N ALA A 134 -2.82 5.63 -23.72
CA ALA A 134 -1.93 6.76 -23.46
C ALA A 134 -2.48 7.70 -22.37
N ARG A 135 -3.79 8.00 -22.40
CA ARG A 135 -4.44 8.82 -21.36
C ARG A 135 -4.37 8.15 -19.98
N ILE A 136 -4.71 6.87 -19.90
CA ILE A 136 -4.68 6.11 -18.64
C ILE A 136 -3.25 6.03 -18.11
N ARG A 137 -2.26 5.89 -18.98
CA ARG A 137 -0.85 5.90 -18.59
C ARG A 137 -0.49 7.18 -17.84
N THR A 138 -0.89 8.36 -18.35
CA THR A 138 -0.66 9.63 -17.65
C THR A 138 -1.31 9.64 -16.26
N ILE A 139 -2.54 9.15 -16.12
CA ILE A 139 -3.22 9.04 -14.82
C ILE A 139 -2.42 8.15 -13.84
N VAL A 140 -1.94 6.99 -14.32
CA VAL A 140 -1.16 6.03 -13.53
C VAL A 140 0.20 6.61 -13.12
N GLU A 141 0.88 7.30 -14.03
CA GLU A 141 2.18 7.94 -13.79
C GLU A 141 2.06 9.06 -12.75
N GLU A 142 1.03 9.90 -12.84
CA GLU A 142 0.75 10.95 -11.84
C GLU A 142 0.51 10.37 -10.45
N GLU A 143 -0.28 9.29 -10.35
CA GLU A 143 -0.57 8.64 -9.07
C GLU A 143 0.69 7.99 -8.49
N THR A 144 1.45 7.30 -9.34
CA THR A 144 2.71 6.66 -8.97
C THR A 144 3.72 7.69 -8.45
N ALA A 145 3.86 8.82 -9.14
CA ALA A 145 4.80 9.87 -8.75
C ALA A 145 4.46 10.50 -7.39
N ARG A 146 3.22 10.38 -6.87
CA ARG A 146 2.86 10.91 -5.53
C ARG A 146 3.30 10.00 -4.39
N GLY A 147 3.45 8.70 -4.65
CA GLY A 147 3.70 7.69 -3.64
C GLY A 147 2.59 7.63 -2.58
N VAL A 148 2.87 6.96 -1.46
CA VAL A 148 1.94 6.86 -0.33
C VAL A 148 2.46 7.70 0.84
N ASP A 149 1.62 8.55 1.42
CA ASP A 149 2.03 9.35 2.58
C ASP A 149 2.23 8.50 3.83
N LEU A 150 3.34 8.74 4.54
CA LEU A 150 3.62 8.14 5.84
C LEU A 150 3.36 9.16 6.95
N PRO A 151 2.52 8.83 7.94
CA PRO A 151 2.18 9.76 9.00
C PRO A 151 3.33 9.95 10.00
N ALA A 152 3.36 11.13 10.64
CA ALA A 152 4.18 11.35 11.82
C ALA A 152 3.47 10.76 13.06
N LEU A 153 3.97 9.63 13.58
CA LEU A 153 3.36 8.98 14.74
C LEU A 153 3.51 9.85 16.00
N GLY A 154 2.40 10.00 16.75
CA GLY A 154 2.33 10.87 17.92
C GLY A 154 1.96 10.19 19.23
N VAL A 155 1.58 8.91 19.21
CA VAL A 155 1.13 8.14 20.39
C VAL A 155 1.69 6.72 20.30
N TRP A 156 2.36 6.25 21.35
CA TRP A 156 2.87 4.88 21.47
C TRP A 156 1.74 3.86 21.50
N PRO A 157 1.98 2.57 21.18
CA PRO A 157 0.95 1.53 21.33
C PRO A 157 0.41 1.40 22.74
N SER A 158 1.19 1.78 23.75
CA SER A 158 0.77 1.85 25.15
C SER A 158 -0.19 3.00 25.46
N GLY A 159 -0.51 3.87 24.50
CA GLY A 159 -1.40 5.02 24.65
C GLY A 159 -0.71 6.31 25.13
N SER A 160 0.57 6.25 25.50
CA SER A 160 1.33 7.44 25.92
C SER A 160 1.75 8.30 24.72
N ARG A 161 1.72 9.63 24.87
CA ARG A 161 2.10 10.56 23.80
C ARG A 161 3.62 10.53 23.55
N LEU A 162 4.02 10.60 22.28
CA LEU A 162 5.40 10.90 21.89
C LEU A 162 5.64 12.41 22.04
N SER A 163 6.77 12.76 22.67
CA SER A 163 7.22 14.16 22.75
C SER A 163 7.39 14.74 21.33
N ALA A 164 7.10 16.03 21.15
CA ALA A 164 7.20 16.65 19.83
C ALA A 164 8.62 16.59 19.25
N GLN A 165 9.65 16.69 20.10
CA GLN A 165 11.06 16.61 19.72
C GLN A 165 11.49 15.22 19.27
N SER A 166 10.74 14.18 19.66
CA SER A 166 10.99 12.78 19.30
C SER A 166 10.14 12.30 18.12
N ARG A 167 9.39 13.20 17.46
CA ARG A 167 8.57 12.86 16.30
C ARG A 167 9.35 13.04 15.00
N LEU A 168 9.17 12.08 14.10
CA LEU A 168 9.64 12.18 12.74
C LEU A 168 8.75 13.15 11.96
N LEU A 169 9.28 13.70 10.87
CA LEU A 169 8.48 14.41 9.88
C LEU A 169 7.69 13.39 9.03
N PRO A 170 6.56 13.79 8.40
CA PRO A 170 5.80 12.92 7.49
C PRO A 170 6.68 12.38 6.34
N GLY A 171 6.52 11.11 5.99
CA GLY A 171 7.34 10.46 4.97
C GLY A 171 6.58 10.10 3.69
N LYS A 172 7.23 9.28 2.86
CA LYS A 172 6.64 8.66 1.68
C LYS A 172 7.00 7.18 1.61
N ALA A 173 6.08 6.34 1.16
CA ALA A 173 6.43 5.04 0.60
C ALA A 173 6.32 5.06 -0.93
N LEU A 174 7.09 4.21 -1.59
CA LEU A 174 7.05 4.08 -3.05
C LEU A 174 5.69 3.53 -3.52
N ALA A 175 5.12 2.54 -2.83
CA ALA A 175 3.78 2.01 -3.16
C ALA A 175 3.06 1.36 -1.97
N HIS A 176 1.75 1.18 -2.08
CA HIS A 176 1.02 0.26 -1.21
C HIS A 176 1.08 -1.15 -1.81
N LEU A 177 1.35 -2.21 -1.02
CA LEU A 177 1.54 -3.57 -1.56
C LEU A 177 0.30 -4.17 -2.25
N GLU A 178 -0.88 -3.64 -1.93
CA GLU A 178 -2.15 -4.03 -2.55
C GLU A 178 -2.58 -3.13 -3.73
N ALA A 179 -1.82 -2.07 -4.03
CA ALA A 179 -2.06 -1.25 -5.19
C ALA A 179 -1.75 -2.01 -6.50
N LEU A 180 -2.41 -1.59 -7.58
CA LEU A 180 -2.16 -2.16 -8.91
C LEU A 180 -0.84 -1.63 -9.50
N GLY A 181 -0.24 -2.39 -10.42
CA GLY A 181 0.96 -1.95 -11.13
C GLY A 181 2.18 -1.89 -10.22
N LEU A 182 2.55 -0.69 -9.75
CA LEU A 182 3.76 -0.50 -8.94
C LEU A 182 3.70 -1.26 -7.62
N GLY A 183 2.52 -1.35 -7.00
CA GLY A 183 2.34 -2.16 -5.79
C GLY A 183 2.64 -3.64 -6.03
N GLU A 184 2.21 -4.18 -7.18
CA GLU A 184 2.46 -5.59 -7.58
C GLU A 184 3.96 -5.83 -7.85
N ASP A 185 4.64 -4.87 -8.48
CA ASP A 185 6.09 -4.94 -8.76
C ASP A 185 6.92 -4.84 -7.47
N VAL A 186 6.62 -3.87 -6.59
CA VAL A 186 7.28 -3.74 -5.26
C VAL A 186 7.05 -4.99 -4.43
N ALA A 187 5.84 -5.54 -4.44
CA ALA A 187 5.54 -6.76 -3.73
C ALA A 187 6.29 -7.97 -4.27
N LYS A 188 6.59 -8.02 -5.58
CA LYS A 188 7.43 -9.08 -6.16
C LYS A 188 8.87 -9.00 -5.62
N VAL A 189 9.40 -7.78 -5.48
CA VAL A 189 10.75 -7.56 -4.91
C VAL A 189 10.79 -7.98 -3.44
N LEU A 190 9.86 -7.49 -2.64
CA LEU A 190 9.85 -7.73 -1.19
C LEU A 190 9.42 -9.16 -0.80
N ASN A 191 8.91 -9.96 -1.74
CA ASN A 191 8.66 -11.39 -1.55
C ASN A 191 9.75 -12.27 -2.18
N GLY A 192 10.70 -11.66 -2.91
CA GLY A 192 11.86 -12.32 -3.46
C GLY A 192 13.03 -12.37 -2.47
N PRO A 193 14.13 -13.02 -2.87
CA PRO A 193 15.36 -13.01 -2.08
C PRO A 193 15.95 -11.60 -1.98
N ASP A 194 16.76 -11.36 -0.94
CA ASP A 194 17.52 -10.12 -0.80
C ASP A 194 18.49 -9.91 -1.98
N GLY A 195 18.71 -8.65 -2.34
CA GLY A 195 19.43 -8.27 -3.54
C GLY A 195 19.46 -6.76 -3.74
N ASP A 196 20.08 -6.31 -4.83
CA ASP A 196 20.15 -4.87 -5.13
C ASP A 196 18.79 -4.30 -5.55
N PHE A 197 18.62 -2.99 -5.40
CA PHE A 197 17.42 -2.30 -5.85
C PHE A 197 17.25 -2.41 -7.38
N PRO A 198 16.13 -3.02 -7.85
CA PRO A 198 15.99 -3.43 -9.24
C PRO A 198 15.92 -2.22 -10.19
N PRO A 199 16.60 -2.28 -11.35
CA PRO A 199 16.57 -1.22 -12.36
C PRO A 199 15.16 -0.77 -12.77
N GLU A 200 14.22 -1.70 -12.81
CA GLU A 200 12.85 -1.47 -13.27
C GLU A 200 12.04 -0.55 -12.34
N LEU A 201 12.41 -0.48 -11.05
CA LEU A 201 11.76 0.40 -10.06
C LEU A 201 12.44 1.76 -9.93
N ARG A 202 13.61 1.96 -10.55
CA ARG A 202 14.37 3.23 -10.46
C ARG A 202 13.60 4.42 -11.00
N PRO A 203 12.93 4.35 -12.17
CA PRO A 203 12.18 5.50 -12.68
C PRO A 203 11.09 5.95 -11.71
N ALA A 204 10.27 5.03 -11.19
CA ALA A 204 9.23 5.37 -10.22
C ALA A 204 9.80 5.99 -8.92
N CYS A 205 10.94 5.50 -8.45
CA CYS A 205 11.62 6.08 -7.30
C CYS A 205 12.15 7.49 -7.59
N GLN A 206 12.71 7.70 -8.79
CA GLN A 206 13.16 9.01 -9.26
C GLN A 206 12.02 10.01 -9.38
N ASP A 207 10.91 9.60 -9.99
CA ASP A 207 9.72 10.42 -10.16
C ASP A 207 9.15 10.83 -8.79
N LEU A 208 9.05 9.90 -7.85
CA LEU A 208 8.59 10.18 -6.49
C LEU A 208 9.52 11.14 -5.75
N LEU A 209 10.84 10.89 -5.75
CA LEU A 209 11.79 11.75 -5.05
C LEU A 209 11.87 13.15 -5.69
N GLY A 210 11.70 13.24 -7.01
CA GLY A 210 11.67 14.50 -7.75
C GLY A 210 10.38 15.30 -7.55
N SER A 211 9.23 14.62 -7.44
CA SER A 211 7.93 15.26 -7.17
C SER A 211 7.77 15.68 -5.71
N TRP A 212 8.54 15.07 -4.79
CA TRP A 212 8.43 15.30 -3.36
C TRP A 212 9.02 16.67 -2.97
N GLY A 213 8.22 17.72 -3.12
CA GLY A 213 8.62 19.12 -2.94
C GLY A 213 9.33 19.45 -1.61
N GLN A 214 9.07 18.68 -0.54
CA GLN A 214 9.76 18.83 0.73
C GLN A 214 11.24 18.43 0.69
N LEU A 215 11.67 17.64 -0.29
CA LEU A 215 13.08 17.30 -0.52
C LEU A 215 13.83 18.34 -1.37
N SER A 216 13.10 19.12 -2.18
CA SER A 216 13.65 20.15 -3.08
C SER A 216 13.56 21.58 -2.53
N GLY A 217 13.03 21.75 -1.31
CA GLY A 217 12.88 23.05 -0.64
C GLY A 217 14.15 23.54 0.10
N ARG A 218 13.96 24.56 0.96
CA ARG A 218 15.04 25.18 1.77
C ARG A 218 15.72 24.21 2.74
N THR A 219 15.01 23.15 3.15
CA THR A 219 15.47 22.14 4.10
C THR A 219 15.98 20.93 3.34
N ARG A 220 17.21 21.02 2.83
CA ARG A 220 17.83 19.94 2.05
C ARG A 220 18.22 18.77 2.93
N ILE A 221 17.98 17.55 2.45
CA ILE A 221 18.52 16.33 3.06
C ILE A 221 20.04 16.34 2.93
N GLY A 222 20.73 16.30 4.07
CA GLY A 222 22.19 16.27 4.12
C GLY A 222 22.74 14.86 4.30
N ALA A 223 21.96 13.96 4.89
CA ALA A 223 22.35 12.58 5.13
C ALA A 223 21.21 11.59 4.83
N VAL A 224 21.59 10.42 4.33
CA VAL A 224 20.69 9.28 4.13
C VAL A 224 21.18 8.14 5.01
N VAL A 225 20.26 7.51 5.75
CA VAL A 225 20.56 6.39 6.65
C VAL A 225 19.61 5.24 6.33
N SER A 226 20.12 4.01 6.33
CA SER A 226 19.30 2.81 6.25
C SER A 226 18.79 2.40 7.64
N ALA A 227 17.49 2.14 7.73
CA ALA A 227 16.93 1.32 8.79
C ALA A 227 17.35 -0.14 8.55
N PRO A 228 17.58 -0.93 9.60
CA PRO A 228 17.89 -2.33 9.41
C PRO A 228 16.66 -3.06 8.90
N SER A 229 16.89 -4.05 8.04
CA SER A 229 15.88 -5.00 7.59
C SER A 229 16.36 -6.41 7.88
N THR A 230 15.48 -7.25 8.43
CA THR A 230 15.80 -8.67 8.63
C THR A 230 15.84 -9.42 7.30
N ASP A 231 14.91 -9.11 6.39
CA ASP A 231 14.68 -9.88 5.17
C ASP A 231 15.43 -9.30 3.96
N HIS A 232 15.64 -7.98 3.93
CA HIS A 232 16.13 -7.25 2.75
C HIS A 232 17.24 -6.22 3.07
N PRO A 233 18.28 -6.54 3.87
CA PRO A 233 19.31 -5.56 4.24
C PRO A 233 20.09 -5.02 3.05
N ARG A 234 20.46 -5.85 2.06
CA ARG A 234 21.18 -5.40 0.86
C ARG A 234 20.32 -4.47 0.02
N LEU A 235 19.03 -4.80 -0.14
CA LEU A 235 18.09 -3.97 -0.90
C LEU A 235 17.97 -2.56 -0.33
N VAL A 236 17.77 -2.45 0.98
CA VAL A 236 17.62 -1.16 1.67
C VAL A 236 18.90 -0.35 1.57
N ASN A 237 20.07 -0.97 1.79
CA ASN A 237 21.37 -0.28 1.69
C ASN A 237 21.69 0.19 0.27
N HIS A 238 21.45 -0.64 -0.74
CA HIS A 238 21.66 -0.27 -2.13
C HIS A 238 20.74 0.89 -2.55
N LEU A 239 19.46 0.84 -2.12
CA LEU A 239 18.50 1.92 -2.34
C LEU A 239 18.94 3.22 -1.65
N ALA A 240 19.28 3.17 -0.36
CA ALA A 240 19.68 4.34 0.41
C ALA A 240 20.92 5.03 -0.17
N SER A 241 21.92 4.25 -0.56
CA SER A 241 23.11 4.76 -1.24
C SER A 241 22.77 5.46 -2.57
N GLY A 242 21.93 4.83 -3.41
CA GLY A 242 21.46 5.42 -4.66
C GLY A 242 20.67 6.73 -4.46
N ILE A 243 19.81 6.78 -3.45
CA ILE A 243 19.07 7.99 -3.07
C ILE A 243 20.04 9.09 -2.60
N GLY A 244 21.08 8.74 -1.84
CA GLY A 244 22.13 9.67 -1.44
C GLY A 244 22.76 10.37 -2.66
N VAL A 245 23.11 9.60 -3.70
CA VAL A 245 23.63 10.16 -4.96
C VAL A 245 22.62 11.11 -5.61
N MET A 246 21.35 10.70 -5.73
CA MET A 246 20.30 11.51 -6.37
C MET A 246 20.04 12.84 -5.66
N LEU A 247 19.98 12.81 -4.32
CA LEU A 247 19.74 14.00 -3.49
C LEU A 247 21.03 14.80 -3.24
N ARG A 248 22.17 14.31 -3.73
CA ARG A 248 23.51 14.85 -3.43
C ARG A 248 23.69 14.99 -1.91
N ALA A 249 23.32 13.94 -1.20
CA ALA A 249 23.41 13.77 0.25
C ALA A 249 24.38 12.63 0.57
N THR A 250 25.01 12.68 1.75
CA THR A 250 25.96 11.63 2.13
C THR A 250 25.22 10.42 2.67
N TYR A 251 25.53 9.23 2.17
CA TYR A 251 25.07 8.00 2.80
C TYR A 251 25.89 7.76 4.08
N ALA A 252 25.22 7.83 5.23
CA ALA A 252 25.87 7.75 6.54
C ALA A 252 25.96 6.32 7.10
N GLY A 253 25.38 5.33 6.41
CA GLY A 253 25.43 3.93 6.78
C GLY A 253 24.08 3.36 7.25
N GLU A 254 24.16 2.24 7.97
CA GLU A 254 23.00 1.45 8.42
C GLU A 254 22.95 1.39 9.95
N LEU A 255 21.77 1.58 10.51
CA LEU A 255 21.53 1.32 11.94
C LEU A 255 21.63 -0.18 12.23
N ALA A 256 22.26 -0.55 13.34
CA ALA A 256 22.41 -1.94 13.72
C ALA A 256 21.24 -2.41 14.60
N GLY A 257 21.08 -3.74 14.65
CA GLY A 257 20.01 -4.37 15.42
C GLY A 257 18.81 -4.70 14.55
N LEU A 258 17.72 -5.13 15.18
CA LEU A 258 16.58 -5.80 14.56
C LEU A 258 16.83 -7.29 14.32
N ARG A 259 16.23 -8.09 15.18
CA ARG A 259 16.11 -9.54 15.03
C ARG A 259 14.63 -9.90 15.08
N ASP A 260 14.28 -11.01 14.46
CA ASP A 260 12.91 -11.49 14.53
C ASP A 260 12.48 -11.82 15.96
N ALA A 261 11.19 -11.61 16.20
CA ALA A 261 10.55 -12.02 17.44
C ALA A 261 10.57 -13.55 17.54
N ARG A 262 10.85 -14.07 18.74
CA ARG A 262 10.68 -15.50 19.04
C ARG A 262 9.23 -15.73 19.47
N GLY A 263 8.32 -15.80 18.50
CA GLY A 263 6.89 -16.06 18.74
C GLY A 263 6.00 -14.81 18.61
N PRO A 264 4.69 -14.97 18.88
CA PRO A 264 3.73 -13.87 18.81
C PRO A 264 4.03 -12.82 19.89
N GLU A 265 3.90 -11.54 19.52
CA GLU A 265 4.11 -10.40 20.42
C GLU A 265 3.00 -9.38 20.21
N SER A 266 2.58 -8.72 21.29
CA SER A 266 1.75 -7.51 21.22
C SER A 266 2.54 -6.35 20.60
N ALA A 267 1.83 -5.32 20.12
CA ALA A 267 2.47 -4.13 19.57
C ALA A 267 3.39 -3.42 20.59
N ALA A 268 3.03 -3.41 21.88
CA ALA A 268 3.85 -2.81 22.92
C ALA A 268 5.13 -3.61 23.22
N GLU A 269 5.04 -4.95 23.23
CA GLU A 269 6.21 -5.83 23.37
C GLU A 269 7.15 -5.70 22.16
N ARG A 270 6.60 -5.66 20.96
CA ARG A 270 7.33 -5.41 19.71
C ARG A 270 8.13 -4.11 19.78
N VAL A 271 7.49 -3.00 20.15
CA VAL A 271 8.17 -1.70 20.29
C VAL A 271 9.30 -1.78 21.32
N ARG A 272 9.05 -2.38 22.49
CA ARG A 272 10.07 -2.54 23.53
C ARG A 272 11.26 -3.35 23.04
N ARG A 273 11.01 -4.44 22.32
CA ARG A 273 12.06 -5.28 21.73
C ARG A 273 12.87 -4.50 20.69
N ILE A 274 12.20 -3.80 19.77
CA ILE A 274 12.86 -2.97 18.75
C ILE A 274 13.74 -1.91 19.43
N ALA A 275 13.20 -1.18 20.42
CA ALA A 275 13.94 -0.16 21.16
C ALA A 275 15.13 -0.71 21.94
N GLY A 276 15.05 -1.93 22.47
CA GLY A 276 16.16 -2.60 23.14
C GLY A 276 17.22 -3.19 22.19
N GLN A 277 16.92 -3.28 20.88
CA GLN A 277 17.82 -3.90 19.89
C GLN A 277 18.51 -2.88 18.98
N LEU A 278 17.79 -1.82 18.57
CA LEU A 278 18.32 -0.83 17.65
C LEU A 278 19.42 0.01 18.30
N ARG A 279 20.53 0.19 17.57
CA ARG A 279 21.70 0.93 18.06
C ARG A 279 22.50 1.56 16.92
N LEU A 280 23.23 2.63 17.25
CA LEU A 280 24.21 3.25 16.35
C LEU A 280 25.53 2.50 16.55
N ASP A 281 25.83 1.56 15.67
CA ASP A 281 27.11 0.85 15.68
C ASP A 281 28.13 1.66 14.86
N PRO A 282 29.21 2.18 15.46
CA PRO A 282 30.19 3.00 14.76
C PRO A 282 30.89 2.29 13.58
N SER A 283 30.82 0.96 13.52
CA SER A 283 31.33 0.19 12.37
C SER A 283 30.39 0.19 11.16
N LEU A 284 29.11 0.54 11.35
CA LEU A 284 28.07 0.50 10.32
C LEU A 284 27.48 1.86 9.99
N VAL A 285 27.53 2.82 10.93
CA VAL A 285 26.98 4.17 10.75
C VAL A 285 27.90 5.24 11.34
N ASP A 286 28.19 6.28 10.54
CA ASP A 286 28.98 7.43 10.98
C ASP A 286 28.06 8.55 11.49
N VAL A 287 27.99 8.67 12.82
CA VAL A 287 27.19 9.70 13.50
C VAL A 287 27.63 11.13 13.16
N ARG A 288 28.88 11.35 12.76
CA ARG A 288 29.38 12.69 12.39
C ARG A 288 28.72 13.19 11.11
N LEU A 289 28.32 12.28 10.23
CA LEU A 289 27.58 12.59 9.01
C LEU A 289 26.09 12.85 9.28
N ILE A 290 25.58 12.47 10.46
CA ILE A 290 24.18 12.65 10.87
C ILE A 290 23.97 13.95 11.65
N ALA A 291 24.89 14.26 12.56
CA ALA A 291 24.76 15.41 13.44
C ALA A 291 24.61 16.73 12.66
N GLY A 292 23.59 17.51 13.00
CA GLY A 292 23.27 18.77 12.33
C GLY A 292 22.64 18.63 10.94
N GLN A 293 22.30 17.42 10.49
CA GLN A 293 21.69 17.19 9.18
C GLN A 293 20.18 16.93 9.27
N HIS A 294 19.47 17.28 8.20
CA HIS A 294 18.15 16.71 7.92
C HIS A 294 18.36 15.34 7.27
N VAL A 295 17.81 14.30 7.90
CA VAL A 295 18.08 12.91 7.53
C VAL A 295 16.88 12.31 6.80
N LEU A 296 17.15 11.63 5.68
CA LEU A 296 16.19 10.70 5.09
C LEU A 296 16.49 9.29 5.61
N LEU A 297 15.53 8.70 6.33
CA LEU A 297 15.62 7.34 6.85
C LEU A 297 14.94 6.38 5.88
N VAL A 298 15.73 5.51 5.27
CA VAL A 298 15.28 4.58 4.22
C VAL A 298 15.02 3.21 4.83
N GLY A 299 13.85 2.63 4.56
CA GLY A 299 13.50 1.27 5.00
C GLY A 299 12.77 0.47 3.92
N ASP A 300 12.50 -0.79 4.21
CA ASP A 300 11.74 -1.67 3.31
C ASP A 300 10.22 -1.40 3.43
N ARG A 301 9.66 -1.48 4.64
CA ARG A 301 8.21 -1.52 4.86
C ARG A 301 7.79 -0.59 6.00
N TRP A 302 6.69 0.11 5.77
CA TRP A 302 5.91 0.77 6.80
C TRP A 302 4.61 -0.02 7.03
N VAL A 303 4.62 -0.90 8.03
CA VAL A 303 3.40 -1.62 8.44
C VAL A 303 2.72 -0.84 9.57
N GLU A 304 3.25 -0.93 10.77
CA GLU A 304 2.79 -0.15 11.94
C GLU A 304 3.65 1.09 12.17
N GLY A 305 4.75 1.24 11.41
CA GLY A 305 5.68 2.36 11.50
C GLY A 305 6.66 2.33 12.68
N TRP A 306 6.58 1.34 13.57
CA TRP A 306 7.39 1.32 14.81
C TRP A 306 8.89 1.16 14.60
N THR A 307 9.33 0.27 13.71
CA THR A 307 10.77 0.11 13.39
C THR A 307 11.36 1.43 12.93
N ILE A 308 10.69 2.08 11.97
CA ILE A 308 11.12 3.36 11.40
C ILE A 308 11.04 4.48 12.44
N THR A 309 10.01 4.51 13.28
CA THR A 309 9.85 5.53 14.32
C THR A 309 10.96 5.43 15.38
N VAL A 310 11.26 4.23 15.88
CA VAL A 310 12.32 4.03 16.87
C VAL A 310 13.70 4.31 16.26
N ALA A 311 13.95 3.85 15.03
CA ALA A 311 15.16 4.17 14.27
C ALA A 311 15.34 5.69 14.11
N GLY A 312 14.28 6.42 13.75
CA GLY A 312 14.32 7.87 13.62
C GLY A 312 14.58 8.59 14.96
N GLN A 313 14.02 8.11 16.07
CA GLN A 313 14.29 8.66 17.39
C GLN A 313 15.75 8.49 17.81
N LEU A 314 16.37 7.37 17.45
CA LEU A 314 17.78 7.13 17.69
C LEU A 314 18.65 8.14 16.91
N LEU A 315 18.29 8.44 15.66
CA LEU A 315 18.97 9.44 14.84
C LEU A 315 18.78 10.88 15.36
N LEU A 316 17.58 11.23 15.81
CA LEU A 316 17.33 12.52 16.48
C LEU A 316 18.18 12.65 17.74
N SER A 317 18.27 11.59 18.54
CA SER A 317 19.10 11.56 19.74
C SER A 317 20.61 11.65 19.42
N ALA A 318 21.01 11.24 18.21
CA ALA A 318 22.36 11.38 17.69
C ALA A 318 22.67 12.78 17.12
N GLY A 319 21.72 13.70 17.19
CA GLY A 319 21.89 15.10 16.77
C GLY A 319 21.37 15.42 15.37
N ALA A 320 20.59 14.54 14.72
CA ALA A 320 19.88 14.91 13.50
C ALA A 320 18.90 16.06 13.77
N LEU A 321 18.82 17.05 12.87
CA LEU A 321 17.88 18.18 12.99
C LEU A 321 16.43 17.75 12.75
N SER A 322 16.24 16.79 11.85
CA SER A 322 14.94 16.17 11.60
C SER A 322 15.14 14.84 10.89
N VAL A 323 14.21 13.91 11.06
CA VAL A 323 14.20 12.65 10.32
C VAL A 323 12.92 12.52 9.52
N ARG A 324 13.04 12.20 8.24
CA ARG A 324 11.92 11.96 7.33
C ARG A 324 12.00 10.53 6.79
N PRO A 325 10.95 9.70 6.90
CA PRO A 325 11.02 8.33 6.45
C PRO A 325 10.72 8.18 4.96
N PHE A 326 11.45 7.29 4.30
CA PHE A 326 11.16 6.78 2.98
C PHE A 326 11.14 5.25 3.03
N THR A 327 10.06 4.61 2.57
CA THR A 327 10.00 3.14 2.51
C THR A 327 9.65 2.63 1.11
N LEU A 328 9.99 1.38 0.79
CA LEU A 328 9.51 0.78 -0.45
C LEU A 328 8.01 0.53 -0.43
N SER A 329 7.45 0.15 0.72
CA SER A 329 6.03 -0.10 0.78
C SER A 329 5.32 0.32 2.05
N THR A 330 4.00 0.46 1.95
CA THR A 330 3.09 0.31 3.07
C THR A 330 2.35 -1.03 3.04
N GLY A 331 2.01 -1.55 4.20
CA GLY A 331 1.20 -2.76 4.36
C GLY A 331 1.98 -4.08 4.33
N ILE A 332 1.27 -5.19 4.53
CA ILE A 332 1.79 -6.55 4.45
C ILE A 332 1.11 -7.24 3.28
N ARG A 333 1.87 -7.94 2.44
CA ARG A 333 1.27 -8.89 1.52
C ARG A 333 1.10 -10.21 2.25
N SER A 334 -0.13 -10.54 2.63
CA SER A 334 -0.45 -11.88 3.11
C SER A 334 -0.05 -12.86 2.02
N ALA A 335 0.97 -13.67 2.25
CA ALA A 335 1.18 -14.86 1.43
C ALA A 335 -0.10 -15.70 1.61
N ARG A 336 -0.99 -15.66 0.61
CA ARG A 336 -2.10 -16.62 0.57
C ARG A 336 -1.43 -17.98 0.49
N ARG A 337 -1.48 -18.74 1.59
CA ARG A 337 -1.21 -20.17 1.58
C ARG A 337 -2.28 -20.87 0.75
#